data_AF-A0A2V9STP0-F1
#
_entry.id   AF-A0A2V9STP0-F1
#
_cell.length_a   1.000
_cell.length_b   1.000
_cell.length_c   1.000
_cell.angle_alpha   90.00
_cell.angle_beta   90.00
_cell.angle_gamma   90.00
#
_symmetry.space_group_name_H-M   'P 1'
#
loop_
_entity.id
_entity.type
_entity.pdbx_description
1 polymer ?
#
loop_
_entity_poly.entity_id
_entity_poly.type
_entity_poly.pdbx_seq_one_letter_code
_entity_poly.pdbx_strand_id
1 'polypeptide(L)'
;MLPLVLLFINSSGNSVAGSKQKSPESQTGTLQKMIVADGSVTMDLDLNRLNGISSVAARPATLHFAAAANSFFPILVFNVLLRGPEPGSIALVPQGQAIPALPAPVAASLKQLVVEKLPSDAAFDLAVRDSNTGFTFFNIEGHQYDYDGKAQLLSITGGRLLVSKEFAESLGRPSDAGAVAGEISIGATMQPVEITQLDENGDVKSAILPALNQPGVGTVPGPDVIIGELIGLVQSETGSVGGRVGLALGTDACNKGTIDVDWFALPSNDHPFIPQNVYRRSGGADNTQRFEQIGQSWGKHAFTAASSNTCGFGCNGIGGSHLGSGCSDAYGAGLNGSQTGIGSRAWVNPFTGNFVGSTANNHTGHVHDVTSHRILVDVNDLNTTLNIGATYFAEAQYVVPHEYTWCQSHPGQCNMYNNASYRQYSVTGINQPFSFTSAGPSVREQPAIMAWTGATVNQIEPDPGNDGIWF
;
A
#
# COMPACT_ATOMS: atom_id res chain seq x y z
N MET A 1 26.17 27.59 -6.59
CA MET A 1 25.41 28.35 -5.59
C MET A 1 25.07 29.71 -6.18
N LEU A 2 23.80 29.94 -6.51
CA LEU A 2 23.28 31.25 -6.90
C LEU A 2 22.46 31.77 -5.70
N PRO A 3 22.60 33.03 -5.26
CA PRO A 3 21.83 33.54 -4.14
C PRO A 3 20.39 33.81 -4.60
N LEU A 4 19.42 33.24 -3.90
CA LEU A 4 17.99 33.49 -4.10
C LEU A 4 17.65 34.84 -3.45
N VAL A 5 17.55 35.90 -4.25
CA VAL A 5 17.09 37.22 -3.78
C VAL A 5 15.56 37.22 -3.78
N LEU A 6 14.96 37.14 -2.60
CA LEU A 6 13.51 37.32 -2.40
C LEU A 6 13.17 38.81 -2.43
N LEU A 7 12.55 39.27 -3.53
CA LEU A 7 11.99 40.61 -3.66
C LEU A 7 10.57 40.64 -3.07
N PHE A 8 10.40 41.39 -1.99
CA PHE A 8 9.09 41.70 -1.42
C PHE A 8 8.40 42.78 -2.26
N ILE A 9 7.27 42.45 -2.90
CA ILE A 9 6.40 43.43 -3.57
C ILE A 9 5.07 43.48 -2.80
N ASN A 10 4.82 44.59 -2.10
CA ASN A 10 3.50 44.96 -1.59
C ASN A 10 2.70 45.61 -2.73
N SER A 11 1.42 45.23 -2.89
CA SER A 11 0.51 45.86 -3.86
C SER A 11 -0.63 46.64 -3.18
N SER A 12 -1.04 47.74 -3.85
CA SER A 12 -2.11 48.72 -3.56
C SER A 12 -1.82 49.81 -2.50
N GLY A 13 -2.01 51.13 -2.69
CA GLY A 13 -2.39 51.98 -3.82
C GLY A 13 -2.76 53.41 -3.31
N ASN A 14 -2.16 54.45 -3.92
CA ASN A 14 -2.47 55.91 -3.96
C ASN A 14 -2.07 56.92 -2.84
N SER A 15 -1.16 57.83 -3.27
CA SER A 15 -1.04 59.29 -3.03
C SER A 15 -0.54 59.86 -1.68
N VAL A 16 0.71 60.36 -1.73
CA VAL A 16 1.19 61.76 -1.47
C VAL A 16 2.62 61.69 -0.92
N ALA A 17 3.53 62.47 -1.51
CA ALA A 17 4.93 62.55 -1.13
C ALA A 17 5.10 63.03 0.32
N GLY A 18 5.80 62.25 1.16
CA GLY A 18 6.10 62.64 2.53
C GLY A 18 7.00 61.68 3.30
N SER A 19 8.28 62.06 3.41
CA SER A 19 9.31 61.56 4.35
C SER A 19 9.90 60.15 4.12
N LYS A 20 11.23 60.09 4.14
CA LYS A 20 12.04 58.87 4.19
C LYS A 20 11.71 58.10 5.48
N GLN A 21 10.87 57.08 5.38
CA GLN A 21 10.62 56.14 6.47
C GLN A 21 11.63 54.99 6.42
N LYS A 22 12.04 54.55 7.61
CA LYS A 22 13.07 53.56 7.94
C LYS A 22 12.98 52.28 7.12
N SER A 23 14.14 51.67 6.89
CA SER A 23 14.31 50.28 6.42
C SER A 23 13.35 49.33 7.15
N PRO A 24 12.78 48.32 6.47
CA PRO A 24 11.87 47.37 7.12
C PRO A 24 12.61 46.66 8.25
N GLU A 25 11.95 46.53 9.40
CA GLU A 25 12.46 45.87 10.60
C GLU A 25 13.04 44.49 10.24
N SER A 26 14.25 44.21 10.72
CA SER A 26 14.91 42.91 10.59
C SER A 26 14.11 41.84 11.33
N GLN A 27 13.38 41.01 10.60
CA GLN A 27 12.58 39.94 11.19
C GLN A 27 13.38 38.64 11.20
N THR A 28 13.94 38.31 12.37
CA THR A 28 14.35 36.92 12.67
C THR A 28 13.10 36.03 12.72
N GLY A 29 13.23 34.75 12.40
CA GLY A 29 12.06 33.89 12.44
C GLY A 29 12.25 32.48 11.93
N THR A 30 11.17 31.71 12.05
CA THR A 30 11.10 30.32 11.58
C THR A 30 10.34 30.29 10.26
N LEU A 31 11.02 29.85 9.20
CA LEU A 31 10.43 29.49 7.92
C LEU A 31 10.17 27.97 7.90
N GLN A 32 8.95 27.57 7.58
CA GLN A 32 8.56 26.17 7.46
C GLN A 32 8.04 25.92 6.05
N LYS A 33 8.56 24.87 5.42
CA LYS A 33 7.90 24.23 4.28
C LYS A 33 7.03 23.13 4.83
N MET A 34 5.72 23.23 4.59
CA MET A 34 4.73 22.32 5.12
C MET A 34 4.06 21.57 3.97
N ILE A 35 3.70 20.30 4.17
CA ILE A 35 2.87 19.53 3.24
C ILE A 35 1.58 19.08 3.93
N VAL A 36 0.65 18.51 3.17
CA VAL A 36 -0.59 17.94 3.71
C VAL A 36 -0.27 16.72 4.56
N ALA A 37 -0.76 16.69 5.80
CA ALA A 37 -0.73 15.52 6.66
C ALA A 37 -1.94 14.63 6.41
N ASP A 38 -3.14 15.19 6.50
CA ASP A 38 -4.40 14.59 6.07
C ASP A 38 -5.44 15.71 5.86
N GLY A 39 -6.67 15.34 5.46
CA GLY A 39 -7.73 16.31 5.33
C GLY A 39 -8.95 15.80 4.57
N SER A 40 -9.82 16.74 4.22
CA SER A 40 -11.03 16.48 3.46
C SER A 40 -11.17 17.48 2.32
N VAL A 41 -11.64 16.99 1.17
CA VAL A 41 -12.00 17.79 0.01
C VAL A 41 -13.45 17.49 -0.33
N THR A 42 -14.25 18.53 -0.52
CA THR A 42 -15.63 18.41 -0.98
C THR A 42 -15.78 19.13 -2.31
N MET A 43 -16.36 18.45 -3.29
CA MET A 43 -16.74 19.04 -4.58
C MET A 43 -18.25 18.93 -4.78
N ASP A 44 -18.92 20.08 -4.91
CA ASP A 44 -20.35 20.17 -5.21
C ASP A 44 -20.53 20.46 -6.69
N LEU A 45 -21.03 19.49 -7.45
CA LEU A 45 -21.15 19.56 -8.90
C LEU A 45 -22.61 19.72 -9.35
N ASP A 46 -22.85 20.56 -10.36
CA ASP A 46 -24.14 20.62 -11.06
C ASP A 46 -24.20 19.58 -12.19
N LEU A 47 -24.84 18.44 -11.89
CA LEU A 47 -24.99 17.35 -12.85
C LEU A 47 -25.85 17.72 -14.06
N ASN A 48 -26.79 18.66 -13.96
CA ASN A 48 -27.56 19.08 -15.13
C ASN A 48 -26.65 19.80 -16.12
N ARG A 49 -25.81 20.72 -15.60
CA ARG A 49 -24.83 21.44 -16.41
C ARG A 49 -23.80 20.49 -17.03
N LEU A 50 -23.26 19.56 -16.24
CA LEU A 50 -22.28 18.59 -16.73
C LEU A 50 -22.86 17.60 -17.75
N ASN A 51 -24.16 17.29 -17.69
CA ASN A 51 -24.83 16.43 -18.66
C ASN A 51 -25.49 17.20 -19.82
N GLY A 52 -25.29 18.52 -19.93
CA GLY A 52 -25.81 19.32 -21.05
C GLY A 52 -27.33 19.50 -21.02
N ILE A 53 -27.94 19.33 -19.84
CA ILE A 53 -29.37 19.51 -19.64
C ILE A 53 -29.63 20.99 -19.39
N SER A 54 -30.31 21.65 -20.33
CA SER A 54 -30.75 23.04 -20.19
C SER A 54 -31.89 23.14 -19.17
N SER A 55 -31.53 23.21 -17.89
CA SER A 55 -32.45 23.38 -16.76
C SER A 55 -32.12 24.67 -16.01
N VAL A 56 -33.15 25.41 -15.56
CA VAL A 56 -32.98 26.57 -14.68
C VAL A 56 -32.63 26.13 -13.25
N ALA A 57 -32.98 24.90 -12.86
CA ALA A 57 -32.63 24.31 -11.58
C ALA A 57 -31.37 23.44 -11.70
N ALA A 58 -30.35 23.72 -10.87
CA ALA A 58 -29.17 22.87 -10.72
C ALA A 58 -29.55 21.51 -10.14
N ARG A 59 -28.82 20.46 -10.54
CA ARG A 59 -28.91 19.13 -9.90
C ARG A 59 -27.60 18.89 -9.12
N PRO A 60 -27.49 19.36 -7.88
CA PRO A 60 -26.25 19.25 -7.12
C PRO A 60 -25.94 17.78 -6.81
N ALA A 61 -24.66 17.43 -6.89
CA ALA A 61 -24.10 16.19 -6.40
C ALA A 61 -22.80 16.48 -5.65
N THR A 62 -22.75 16.05 -4.40
CA THR A 62 -21.62 16.25 -3.52
C THR A 62 -20.70 15.04 -3.56
N LEU A 63 -19.47 15.26 -3.99
CA LEU A 63 -18.38 14.30 -3.91
C LEU A 63 -17.53 14.62 -2.69
N HIS A 64 -17.34 13.62 -1.83
CA HIS A 64 -16.42 13.71 -0.69
C HIS A 64 -15.16 12.93 -0.99
N PHE A 65 -14.02 13.51 -0.63
CA PHE A 65 -12.72 12.88 -0.71
C PHE A 65 -11.98 13.10 0.60
N ALA A 66 -11.20 12.09 1.00
CA ALA A 66 -10.09 12.32 1.91
C ALA A 66 -8.92 12.89 1.09
N ALA A 67 -8.24 13.90 1.61
CA ALA A 67 -6.94 14.29 1.09
C ALA A 67 -5.93 13.20 1.47
N ALA A 68 -5.27 12.60 0.47
CA ALA A 68 -4.31 11.53 0.72
C ALA A 68 -3.19 12.04 1.64
N ALA A 69 -2.85 11.23 2.64
CA ALA A 69 -1.82 11.60 3.58
C ALA A 69 -0.47 11.83 2.89
N ASN A 70 0.29 12.79 3.39
CA ASN A 70 1.59 13.19 2.82
C ASN A 70 1.51 13.70 1.36
N SER A 71 0.33 14.16 0.91
CA SER A 71 0.22 14.78 -0.42
C SER A 71 1.21 15.96 -0.53
N PHE A 72 2.03 15.96 -1.58
CA PHE A 72 3.05 16.97 -1.80
C PHE A 72 2.43 18.23 -2.42
N PHE A 73 1.61 18.91 -1.63
CA PHE A 73 1.11 20.26 -1.87
C PHE A 73 1.81 21.20 -0.87
N PRO A 74 3.00 21.70 -1.21
CA PRO A 74 3.79 22.50 -0.28
C PRO A 74 3.19 23.89 -0.06
N ILE A 75 3.17 24.34 1.19
CA ILE A 75 2.97 25.74 1.56
C ILE A 75 4.21 26.25 2.31
N LEU A 76 4.50 27.54 2.15
CA LEU A 76 5.49 28.24 2.94
C LEU A 76 4.80 29.00 4.07
N VAL A 77 5.30 28.82 5.29
CA VAL A 77 4.81 29.51 6.50
C VAL A 77 6.00 30.19 7.16
N PHE A 78 5.92 31.49 7.42
CA PHE A 78 6.94 32.22 8.16
C PHE A 78 6.35 32.86 9.41
N ASN A 79 6.90 32.54 10.58
CA ASN A 79 6.39 33.00 11.86
C ASN A 79 4.86 32.81 11.98
N VAL A 80 4.39 31.58 11.69
CA VAL A 80 2.98 31.17 11.80
C VAL A 80 2.05 31.80 10.74
N LEU A 81 2.59 32.65 9.86
CA LEU A 81 1.82 33.30 8.79
C LEU A 81 2.07 32.61 7.44
N LEU A 82 1.00 32.32 6.71
CA LEU A 82 1.08 31.81 5.35
C LEU A 82 1.83 32.80 4.45
N ARG A 83 2.70 32.27 3.58
CA ARG A 83 3.37 33.00 2.50
C ARG A 83 2.85 32.61 1.13
N GLY A 84 2.35 31.38 1.01
CA GLY A 84 1.64 30.89 -0.16
C GLY A 84 1.99 29.43 -0.46
N PRO A 85 1.23 28.81 -1.38
CA PRO A 85 1.54 27.49 -1.91
C PRO A 85 2.64 27.53 -2.97
N GLU A 86 3.39 26.43 -3.07
CA GLU A 86 4.32 26.14 -4.16
C GLU A 86 3.71 25.06 -5.09
N PRO A 87 4.22 24.89 -6.33
CA PRO A 87 3.75 23.84 -7.23
C PRO A 87 3.76 22.45 -6.57
N GLY A 88 2.66 21.72 -6.73
CA GLY A 88 2.43 20.45 -6.07
C GLY A 88 0.95 20.06 -6.15
N SER A 89 0.58 18.93 -5.54
CA SER A 89 -0.78 18.40 -5.65
C SER A 89 -1.28 17.69 -4.40
N ILE A 90 -2.60 17.71 -4.23
CA ILE A 90 -3.36 16.96 -3.24
C ILE A 90 -4.02 15.80 -3.95
N ALA A 91 -3.62 14.56 -3.66
CA ALA A 91 -4.29 13.38 -4.18
C ALA A 91 -5.63 13.17 -3.45
N LEU A 92 -6.68 12.87 -4.22
CA LEU A 92 -8.04 12.75 -3.72
C LEU A 92 -8.44 11.28 -3.63
N VAL A 93 -8.76 10.82 -2.42
CA VAL A 93 -9.25 9.45 -2.18
C VAL A 93 -10.76 9.51 -2.02
N PRO A 94 -11.56 8.98 -2.97
CA PRO A 94 -13.01 9.09 -2.94
C PRO A 94 -13.60 8.42 -1.70
N GLN A 95 -14.57 9.09 -1.08
CA GLN A 95 -15.31 8.64 0.09
C GLN A 95 -16.79 8.46 -0.27
N GLY A 96 -17.39 7.36 0.17
CA GLY A 96 -18.81 7.08 -0.04
C GLY A 96 -19.13 6.27 -1.30
N GLN A 97 -20.40 6.28 -1.69
CA GLN A 97 -20.94 5.46 -2.78
C GLN A 97 -20.84 6.15 -4.16
N ALA A 98 -20.91 5.36 -5.23
CA ALA A 98 -20.92 5.87 -6.59
C ALA A 98 -22.07 6.87 -6.81
N ILE A 99 -21.77 8.03 -7.40
CA ILE A 99 -22.77 9.05 -7.74
C ILE A 99 -23.36 8.73 -9.13
N PRO A 100 -24.68 8.45 -9.23
CA PRO A 100 -25.32 8.23 -10.52
C PRO A 100 -25.25 9.47 -11.41
N ALA A 101 -25.08 9.26 -12.71
CA ALA A 101 -25.07 10.32 -13.74
C ALA A 101 -23.90 11.32 -13.69
N LEU A 102 -22.76 10.94 -13.10
CA LEU A 102 -21.49 11.62 -13.39
C LEU A 102 -21.09 11.41 -14.86
N PRO A 103 -20.50 12.41 -15.53
CA PRO A 103 -19.90 12.22 -16.84
C PRO A 103 -18.85 11.10 -16.82
N ALA A 104 -18.87 10.24 -17.85
CA ALA A 104 -17.99 9.06 -17.93
C ALA A 104 -16.49 9.38 -17.74
N PRO A 105 -15.94 10.48 -18.29
CA PRO A 105 -14.53 10.84 -18.05
C PRO A 105 -14.21 11.09 -16.58
N VAL A 106 -15.07 11.82 -15.86
CA VAL A 106 -14.87 12.10 -14.43
C VAL A 106 -15.02 10.81 -13.62
N ALA A 107 -16.04 10.00 -13.92
CA ALA A 107 -16.30 8.73 -13.24
C ALA A 107 -15.13 7.75 -13.37
N ALA A 108 -14.48 7.69 -14.54
CA ALA A 108 -13.31 6.84 -14.78
C ALA A 108 -12.08 7.28 -13.96
N SER A 109 -11.93 8.59 -13.72
CA SER A 109 -10.79 9.17 -13.02
C SER A 109 -10.97 9.32 -11.51
N LEU A 110 -12.14 8.99 -10.94
CA LEU A 110 -12.47 9.24 -9.52
C LEU A 110 -11.43 8.74 -8.51
N LYS A 111 -10.73 7.64 -8.80
CA LYS A 111 -9.71 7.05 -7.91
C LYS A 111 -8.30 7.63 -8.11
N GLN A 112 -8.15 8.57 -9.02
CA GLN A 112 -6.87 9.16 -9.45
C GLN A 112 -7.00 10.66 -9.73
N LEU A 113 -7.96 11.33 -9.08
CA LEU A 113 -8.08 12.78 -9.14
C LEU A 113 -7.07 13.45 -8.20
N VAL A 114 -6.53 14.58 -8.65
CA VAL A 114 -5.71 15.48 -7.84
C VAL A 114 -6.24 16.91 -7.92
N VAL A 115 -6.07 17.68 -6.84
CA VAL A 115 -6.07 19.15 -6.90
C VAL A 115 -4.62 19.59 -7.05
N GLU A 116 -4.27 20.25 -8.13
CA GLU A 116 -2.90 20.67 -8.44
C GLU A 116 -2.75 22.19 -8.39
N LYS A 117 -1.66 22.66 -7.77
CA LYS A 117 -1.15 24.02 -7.88
C LYS A 117 -0.40 24.18 -9.19
N LEU A 118 -0.99 24.96 -10.10
CA LEU A 118 -0.40 25.25 -11.39
C LEU A 118 0.77 26.26 -11.26
N PRO A 119 1.69 26.30 -12.24
CA PRO A 119 2.74 27.30 -12.31
C PRO A 119 2.23 28.74 -12.20
N SER A 120 3.04 29.65 -11.67
CA SER A 120 2.63 31.05 -11.41
C SER A 120 2.28 31.86 -12.66
N ASP A 121 2.72 31.42 -13.84
CA ASP A 121 2.42 32.00 -15.14
C ASP A 121 1.19 31.36 -15.83
N ALA A 122 0.59 30.35 -15.22
CA ALA A 122 -0.64 29.74 -15.70
C ALA A 122 -1.85 30.69 -15.53
N ALA A 123 -2.86 30.53 -16.39
CA ALA A 123 -4.08 31.33 -16.34
C ALA A 123 -4.94 31.08 -15.09
N PHE A 124 -4.76 29.94 -14.44
CA PHE A 124 -5.46 29.54 -13.23
C PHE A 124 -4.46 29.11 -12.17
N ASP A 125 -4.81 29.32 -10.91
CA ASP A 125 -3.94 29.00 -9.78
C ASP A 125 -4.03 27.51 -9.39
N LEU A 126 -5.23 26.94 -9.40
CA LEU A 126 -5.51 25.55 -9.06
C LEU A 126 -6.32 24.85 -10.17
N ALA A 127 -6.16 23.54 -10.30
CA ALA A 127 -6.98 22.71 -11.20
C ALA A 127 -7.25 21.32 -10.61
N VAL A 128 -8.39 20.73 -10.99
CA VAL A 128 -8.72 19.32 -10.72
C VAL A 128 -8.35 18.50 -11.96
N ARG A 129 -7.43 17.55 -11.80
CA ARG A 129 -6.83 16.81 -12.90
C ARG A 129 -6.79 15.31 -12.62
N ASP A 130 -6.65 14.53 -13.67
CA ASP A 130 -6.27 13.13 -13.60
C ASP A 130 -4.76 13.01 -13.37
N SER A 131 -4.34 12.35 -12.30
CA SER A 131 -2.92 12.27 -11.92
C SER A 131 -2.06 11.47 -12.90
N ASN A 132 -2.67 10.56 -13.66
CA ASN A 132 -1.97 9.63 -14.54
C ASN A 132 -1.81 10.21 -15.94
N THR A 133 -2.83 10.90 -16.44
CA THR A 133 -2.87 11.43 -17.80
C THR A 133 -2.59 12.93 -17.87
N GLY A 134 -2.74 13.65 -16.75
CA GLY A 134 -2.72 15.11 -16.73
C GLY A 134 -3.97 15.76 -17.32
N PHE A 135 -5.00 14.97 -17.66
CA PHE A 135 -6.27 15.48 -18.19
C PHE A 135 -6.90 16.45 -17.19
N THR A 136 -7.21 17.66 -17.63
CA THR A 136 -7.78 18.69 -16.75
C THR A 136 -9.29 18.67 -16.85
N PHE A 137 -9.99 18.40 -15.74
CA PHE A 137 -11.46 18.45 -15.71
C PHE A 137 -11.95 19.86 -15.41
N PHE A 138 -11.40 20.46 -14.35
CA PHE A 138 -11.86 21.75 -13.86
C PHE A 138 -10.67 22.67 -13.56
N ASN A 139 -10.77 23.93 -13.98
CA ASN A 139 -9.95 24.99 -13.42
C ASN A 139 -10.67 25.55 -12.19
N ILE A 140 -9.92 25.96 -11.17
CA ILE A 140 -10.49 26.53 -9.94
C ILE A 140 -10.22 28.04 -9.93
N GLU A 141 -11.29 28.82 -9.71
CA GLU A 141 -11.23 30.27 -9.68
C GLU A 141 -11.94 30.84 -8.44
N GLY A 142 -11.38 31.92 -7.88
CA GLY A 142 -12.00 32.68 -6.79
C GLY A 142 -11.75 32.10 -5.39
N HIS A 143 -10.99 31.01 -5.28
CA HIS A 143 -10.63 30.43 -4.00
C HIS A 143 -9.76 31.38 -3.16
N GLN A 144 -9.90 31.24 -1.85
CA GLN A 144 -9.12 31.96 -0.85
C GLN A 144 -8.35 30.94 -0.01
N TYR A 145 -7.07 31.20 0.20
CA TYR A 145 -6.24 30.44 1.14
C TYR A 145 -6.32 31.09 2.52
N ASP A 146 -6.63 30.28 3.53
CA ASP A 146 -6.54 30.66 4.93
C ASP A 146 -5.69 29.62 5.69
N TYR A 147 -4.94 30.06 6.69
CA TYR A 147 -4.08 29.19 7.47
C TYR A 147 -4.13 29.56 8.96
N ASP A 148 -4.65 28.63 9.77
CA ASP A 148 -4.52 28.71 11.22
C ASP A 148 -3.22 28.06 11.64
N GLY A 149 -2.20 28.88 11.92
CA GLY A 149 -0.90 28.34 12.30
C GLY A 149 -0.79 27.79 13.72
N LYS A 150 -1.81 27.96 14.59
CA LYS A 150 -1.88 27.22 15.86
C LYS A 150 -2.39 25.80 15.63
N ALA A 151 -3.41 25.66 14.78
CA ALA A 151 -3.98 24.36 14.42
C ALA A 151 -3.18 23.65 13.30
N GLN A 152 -2.24 24.36 12.66
CA GLN A 152 -1.57 23.95 11.43
C GLN A 152 -2.57 23.54 10.34
N LEU A 153 -3.65 24.30 10.21
CA LEU A 153 -4.77 23.96 9.34
C LEU A 153 -4.80 24.89 8.13
N LEU A 154 -4.63 24.33 6.94
CA LEU A 154 -4.87 25.01 5.67
C LEU A 154 -6.33 24.83 5.26
N SER A 155 -7.00 25.94 4.96
CA SER A 155 -8.34 25.95 4.38
C SER A 155 -8.31 26.64 3.02
N ILE A 156 -8.92 26.02 2.01
CA ILE A 156 -9.13 26.61 0.68
C ILE A 156 -10.63 26.64 0.43
N THR A 157 -11.21 27.84 0.38
CA THR A 157 -12.67 28.02 0.34
C THR A 157 -13.07 28.98 -0.78
N GLY A 158 -14.35 28.94 -1.20
CA GLY A 158 -14.89 29.81 -2.25
C GLY A 158 -14.43 29.46 -3.67
N GLY A 159 -13.80 28.30 -3.87
CA GLY A 159 -13.33 27.87 -5.18
C GLY A 159 -14.48 27.46 -6.09
N ARG A 160 -14.60 28.11 -7.25
CA ARG A 160 -15.55 27.72 -8.31
C ARG A 160 -14.88 26.78 -9.28
N LEU A 161 -15.55 25.68 -9.63
CA LEU A 161 -15.08 24.71 -10.62
C LEU A 161 -15.55 25.14 -12.01
N LEU A 162 -14.62 25.58 -12.86
CA LEU A 162 -14.88 25.95 -14.25
C LEU A 162 -14.52 24.78 -15.15
N VAL A 163 -15.43 24.38 -16.05
CA VAL A 163 -15.17 23.35 -17.05
C VAL A 163 -13.95 23.74 -17.88
N SER A 164 -12.93 22.89 -17.92
CA SER A 164 -11.74 23.15 -18.73
C SER A 164 -12.05 23.08 -20.22
N LYS A 165 -11.18 23.64 -21.07
CA LYS A 165 -11.30 23.49 -22.52
C LYS A 165 -11.23 22.02 -22.96
N GLU A 166 -10.30 21.27 -22.37
CA GLU A 166 -10.08 19.85 -22.64
C GLU A 166 -11.32 19.00 -22.29
N PHE A 167 -11.96 19.31 -21.16
CA PHE A 167 -13.17 18.62 -20.73
C PHE A 167 -14.40 19.00 -21.55
N ALA A 168 -14.55 20.28 -21.90
CA ALA A 168 -15.60 20.73 -22.80
C ALA A 168 -15.53 20.03 -24.17
N GLU A 169 -14.31 19.86 -24.71
CA GLU A 169 -14.07 19.14 -25.95
C GLU A 169 -14.41 17.64 -25.84
N SER A 170 -14.01 16.97 -24.74
CA SER A 170 -14.32 15.54 -24.54
C SER A 170 -15.80 15.25 -24.34
N LEU A 171 -16.57 16.24 -23.86
CA LEU A 171 -18.03 16.18 -23.76
C LEU A 171 -18.73 16.49 -25.10
N GLY A 172 -17.99 16.85 -26.15
CA GLY A 172 -18.55 17.28 -27.43
C GLY A 172 -19.24 18.65 -27.36
N ARG A 173 -18.93 19.47 -26.34
CA ARG A 173 -19.52 20.79 -26.11
C ARG A 173 -18.45 21.85 -25.84
N PRO A 174 -17.59 22.21 -26.81
CA PRO A 174 -16.51 23.20 -26.61
C PRO A 174 -16.96 24.57 -26.10
N SER A 175 -18.21 24.97 -26.35
CA SER A 175 -18.80 26.22 -25.84
C SER A 175 -18.94 26.26 -24.31
N ASP A 176 -18.89 25.10 -23.66
CA ASP A 176 -18.98 25.01 -22.20
C ASP A 176 -17.65 25.34 -21.50
N ALA A 177 -16.55 25.55 -22.23
CA ALA A 177 -15.28 25.93 -21.62
C ALA A 177 -15.42 27.24 -20.82
N GLY A 178 -14.97 27.22 -19.56
CA GLY A 178 -15.10 28.33 -18.61
C GLY A 178 -16.44 28.40 -17.88
N ALA A 179 -17.39 27.52 -18.20
CA ALA A 179 -18.66 27.42 -17.50
C ALA A 179 -18.48 26.96 -16.04
N VAL A 180 -19.09 27.66 -15.07
CA VAL A 180 -19.09 27.24 -13.66
C VAL A 180 -19.95 25.98 -13.46
N ALA A 181 -19.31 24.84 -13.23
CA ALA A 181 -19.97 23.55 -13.04
C ALA A 181 -20.12 23.14 -11.57
N GLY A 182 -19.64 23.94 -10.63
CA GLY A 182 -19.71 23.60 -9.21
C GLY A 182 -18.80 24.44 -8.32
N GLU A 183 -18.64 23.98 -7.08
CA GLU A 183 -17.77 24.56 -6.07
C GLU A 183 -16.88 23.48 -5.43
N ILE A 184 -15.74 23.92 -4.88
CA ILE A 184 -14.79 23.07 -4.16
C ILE A 184 -14.37 23.74 -2.85
N SER A 185 -14.29 22.93 -1.80
CA SER A 185 -13.69 23.31 -0.51
C SER A 185 -12.69 22.26 -0.05
N ILE A 186 -11.58 22.72 0.54
CA ILE A 186 -10.48 21.87 1.02
C ILE A 186 -10.16 22.31 2.44
N GLY A 187 -10.07 21.35 3.35
CA GLY A 187 -9.49 21.53 4.68
C GLY A 187 -8.43 20.46 4.91
N ALA A 188 -7.21 20.89 5.22
CA ALA A 188 -6.05 20.00 5.36
C ALA A 188 -5.22 20.37 6.59
N THR A 189 -4.96 19.38 7.45
CA THR A 189 -3.93 19.51 8.46
C THR A 189 -2.57 19.49 7.77
N MET A 190 -1.65 20.33 8.23
CA MET A 190 -0.35 20.55 7.61
C MET A 190 0.75 20.10 8.56
N GLN A 191 1.81 19.54 8.00
CA GLN A 191 2.99 19.08 8.74
C GLN A 191 4.27 19.64 8.11
N PRO A 192 5.28 19.99 8.92
CA PRO A 192 6.55 20.46 8.39
C PRO A 192 7.32 19.32 7.72
N VAL A 193 7.95 19.62 6.58
CA VAL A 193 9.00 18.79 5.94
C VAL A 193 10.37 19.44 6.05
N GLU A 194 10.40 20.75 6.25
CA GLU A 194 11.61 21.53 6.43
C GLU A 194 11.32 22.68 7.40
N ILE A 195 12.18 22.85 8.40
CA ILE A 195 12.13 23.95 9.38
C ILE A 195 13.46 24.68 9.36
N THR A 196 13.44 25.93 8.95
CA THR A 196 14.61 26.79 8.76
C THR A 196 14.54 27.99 9.67
N GLN A 197 15.58 28.19 10.50
CA GLN A 197 15.72 29.38 11.36
C GLN A 197 16.52 30.45 10.61
N LEU A 198 15.95 31.63 10.47
CA LEU A 198 16.56 32.78 9.81
C LEU A 198 17.02 33.83 10.82
N ASP A 199 18.17 34.44 10.56
CA ASP A 199 18.66 35.57 11.34
C ASP A 199 18.11 36.92 10.86
N GLU A 200 18.64 38.00 11.44
CA GLU A 200 18.19 39.37 11.18
C GLU A 200 18.48 39.86 9.75
N ASN A 201 19.41 39.21 9.04
CA ASN A 201 19.76 39.49 7.65
C ASN A 201 19.04 38.55 6.68
N GLY A 202 18.27 37.57 7.19
CA GLY A 202 17.64 36.52 6.40
C GLY A 202 18.57 35.34 6.10
N ASP A 203 19.74 35.27 6.74
CA ASP A 203 20.67 34.16 6.57
C ASP A 203 20.21 32.94 7.38
N VAL A 204 20.45 31.74 6.84
CA VAL A 204 20.07 30.47 7.47
C VAL A 204 20.99 30.18 8.65
N LYS A 205 20.44 30.16 9.87
CA LYS A 205 21.14 29.74 11.10
C LYS A 205 21.13 28.22 11.29
N SER A 206 20.01 27.58 10.96
CA SER A 206 19.86 26.13 11.07
C SER A 206 18.70 25.65 10.20
N ALA A 207 18.78 24.42 9.71
CA ALA A 207 17.70 23.73 9.01
C ALA A 207 17.53 22.32 9.58
N ILE A 208 16.28 21.87 9.77
CA ILE A 208 15.92 20.54 10.26
C ILE A 208 14.87 19.95 9.32
N LEU A 209 15.02 18.66 9.01
CA LEU A 209 14.04 17.86 8.28
C LEU A 209 13.32 16.94 9.29
N PRO A 210 12.18 17.36 9.85
CA PRO A 210 11.42 16.53 10.79
C PRO A 210 10.84 15.29 10.09
N ALA A 211 10.69 14.20 10.83
CA ALA A 211 9.96 13.03 10.35
C ALA A 211 8.49 13.40 10.09
N LEU A 212 7.92 12.91 9.00
CA LEU A 212 6.52 13.09 8.67
C LEU A 212 5.63 12.40 9.73
N ASN A 213 4.52 13.03 10.09
CA ASN A 213 3.35 12.38 10.68
C ASN A 213 2.73 11.44 9.63
N GLN A 214 3.37 10.31 9.39
CA GLN A 214 2.73 9.22 8.67
C GLN A 214 1.68 8.57 9.60
N PRO A 215 0.51 8.12 9.10
CA PRO A 215 -0.11 6.97 9.78
C PRO A 215 0.98 5.91 9.80
N GLY A 216 1.48 5.54 10.99
CA GLY A 216 2.75 4.81 11.12
C GLY A 216 2.89 3.70 10.09
N VAL A 217 3.91 3.80 9.22
CA VAL A 217 4.22 2.73 8.26
C VAL A 217 4.93 1.62 9.00
N GLY A 218 4.29 0.45 9.01
CA GLY A 218 4.61 -0.55 10.01
C GLY A 218 4.33 -0.04 11.44
N THR A 219 4.03 -0.97 12.31
CA THR A 219 3.71 -0.66 13.72
C THR A 219 4.57 -1.44 14.71
N VAL A 220 5.40 -2.34 14.18
CA VAL A 220 6.26 -3.21 14.96
C VAL A 220 7.72 -2.79 14.73
N PRO A 221 8.52 -2.52 15.77
CA PRO A 221 9.94 -2.23 15.61
C PRO A 221 10.69 -3.37 14.90
N GLY A 222 11.54 -3.02 13.95
CA GLY A 222 12.30 -3.98 13.13
C GLY A 222 11.58 -4.40 11.86
N PRO A 223 12.16 -5.33 11.06
CA PRO A 223 11.44 -6.05 10.02
C PRO A 223 10.45 -7.04 10.66
N ASP A 224 9.27 -7.20 10.05
CA ASP A 224 8.23 -8.15 10.53
C ASP A 224 7.40 -8.64 9.33
N VAL A 225 7.79 -9.78 8.75
CA VAL A 225 7.14 -10.34 7.55
C VAL A 225 6.10 -11.38 7.94
N ILE A 226 4.83 -11.02 7.81
CA ILE A 226 3.72 -11.95 8.00
C ILE A 226 3.10 -12.34 6.66
N ILE A 227 2.32 -13.42 6.68
CA ILE A 227 1.39 -13.69 5.58
C ILE A 227 0.08 -12.94 5.87
N GLY A 228 -0.19 -11.92 5.07
CA GLY A 228 -1.43 -11.15 5.14
C GLY A 228 -2.62 -11.91 4.56
N GLU A 229 -2.40 -12.67 3.49
CA GLU A 229 -3.45 -13.41 2.78
C GLU A 229 -2.87 -14.67 2.10
N LEU A 230 -3.69 -15.73 2.01
CA LEU A 230 -3.43 -16.93 1.25
C LEU A 230 -4.39 -16.97 0.06
N ILE A 231 -3.93 -16.39 -1.06
CA ILE A 231 -4.79 -15.93 -2.16
C ILE A 231 -5.34 -17.05 -3.06
N GLY A 232 -5.02 -18.32 -2.78
CA GLY A 232 -5.69 -19.46 -3.40
C GLY A 232 -4.83 -20.74 -3.48
N LEU A 233 -5.44 -21.89 -3.16
CA LEU A 233 -4.87 -23.22 -3.36
C LEU A 233 -5.33 -23.76 -4.72
N VAL A 234 -4.41 -24.22 -5.56
CA VAL A 234 -4.73 -24.68 -6.92
C VAL A 234 -3.99 -25.96 -7.30
N GLN A 235 -4.63 -26.76 -8.15
CA GLN A 235 -3.97 -27.79 -8.95
C GLN A 235 -3.77 -27.22 -10.37
N SER A 236 -2.63 -26.58 -10.64
CA SER A 236 -2.40 -25.86 -11.91
C SER A 236 -2.32 -26.78 -13.13
N GLU A 237 -1.92 -28.04 -12.95
CA GLU A 237 -1.77 -29.01 -14.03
C GLU A 237 -2.66 -30.23 -13.79
N THR A 238 -3.34 -30.67 -14.85
CA THR A 238 -4.10 -31.92 -14.83
C THR A 238 -3.11 -33.08 -14.98
N GLY A 239 -3.15 -34.04 -14.08
CA GLY A 239 -2.24 -35.16 -14.04
C GLY A 239 -1.94 -35.61 -12.61
N SER A 240 -1.58 -36.88 -12.47
CA SER A 240 -1.14 -37.46 -11.20
C SER A 240 -0.03 -38.45 -11.47
N VAL A 241 1.01 -38.45 -10.64
CA VAL A 241 2.15 -39.37 -10.74
C VAL A 241 2.20 -40.19 -9.46
N GLY A 242 2.24 -41.52 -9.60
CA GLY A 242 2.25 -42.43 -8.45
C GLY A 242 1.02 -42.28 -7.52
N GLY A 243 -0.12 -41.83 -8.04
CA GLY A 243 -1.33 -41.58 -7.24
C GLY A 243 -1.37 -40.22 -6.54
N ARG A 244 -0.43 -39.31 -6.83
CA ARG A 244 -0.34 -37.97 -6.22
C ARG A 244 -0.56 -36.86 -7.22
N VAL A 245 -1.13 -35.76 -6.74
CA VAL A 245 -1.24 -34.50 -7.49
C VAL A 245 -0.24 -33.48 -6.94
N GLY A 246 0.14 -32.50 -7.78
CA GLY A 246 0.91 -31.33 -7.37
C GLY A 246 0.01 -30.13 -7.18
N LEU A 247 -0.01 -29.56 -5.97
CA LEU A 247 -0.73 -28.32 -5.66
C LEU A 247 0.22 -27.16 -5.41
N ALA A 248 -0.29 -25.94 -5.52
CA ALA A 248 0.44 -24.73 -5.15
C ALA A 248 -0.50 -23.73 -4.46
N LEU A 249 0.06 -22.93 -3.57
CA LEU A 249 -0.65 -21.93 -2.79
C LEU A 249 -0.18 -20.52 -3.14
N GLY A 250 -1.09 -19.59 -3.36
CA GLY A 250 -0.75 -18.18 -3.49
C GLY A 250 -0.58 -17.52 -2.12
N THR A 251 0.31 -16.53 -2.02
CA THR A 251 0.61 -15.80 -0.78
C THR A 251 0.61 -14.29 -1.04
N ASP A 252 0.22 -13.50 -0.04
CA ASP A 252 0.46 -12.06 0.03
C ASP A 252 1.23 -11.78 1.32
N ALA A 253 2.53 -11.48 1.18
CA ALA A 253 3.39 -11.10 2.30
C ALA A 253 3.13 -9.66 2.69
N CYS A 254 3.22 -9.35 3.99
CA CYS A 254 3.13 -7.99 4.48
C CYS A 254 4.26 -7.72 5.46
N ASN A 255 4.95 -6.61 5.27
CA ASN A 255 5.90 -6.11 6.24
C ASN A 255 5.17 -5.22 7.25
N LYS A 256 4.84 -5.77 8.42
CA LYS A 256 4.25 -5.06 9.56
C LYS A 256 5.29 -4.21 10.30
N GLY A 257 6.57 -4.42 9.97
CA GLY A 257 7.72 -3.81 10.57
C GLY A 257 7.96 -2.38 10.12
N THR A 258 8.63 -1.58 10.94
CA THR A 258 9.05 -0.20 10.63
C THR A 258 10.32 -0.15 9.77
N ILE A 259 10.92 -1.30 9.45
CA ILE A 259 12.16 -1.43 8.67
C ILE A 259 11.87 -2.18 7.38
N ASP A 260 12.37 -1.69 6.25
CA ASP A 260 12.29 -2.38 4.95
C ASP A 260 13.01 -3.73 5.01
N VAL A 261 12.41 -4.78 4.43
CA VAL A 261 12.96 -6.14 4.48
C VAL A 261 13.66 -6.47 3.16
N ASP A 262 14.80 -7.12 3.22
CA ASP A 262 15.55 -7.53 2.03
C ASP A 262 14.83 -8.62 1.21
N TRP A 263 14.85 -8.43 -0.11
CA TRP A 263 14.10 -9.22 -1.09
C TRP A 263 14.91 -9.47 -2.36
N PHE A 264 16.23 -9.56 -2.22
CA PHE A 264 17.17 -9.67 -3.34
C PHE A 264 16.95 -10.98 -4.11
N ALA A 265 17.01 -10.94 -5.45
CA ALA A 265 16.92 -12.16 -6.24
C ALA A 265 18.16 -13.06 -6.05
N LEU A 266 17.98 -14.37 -6.27
CA LEU A 266 19.09 -15.31 -6.46
C LEU A 266 20.08 -14.73 -7.51
N PRO A 267 21.40 -14.88 -7.30
CA PRO A 267 22.05 -15.78 -6.35
C PRO A 267 22.30 -15.20 -4.94
N SER A 268 21.70 -14.06 -4.58
CA SER A 268 21.70 -13.60 -3.18
C SER A 268 21.12 -14.67 -2.26
N ASN A 269 21.57 -14.71 -1.00
CA ASN A 269 20.98 -15.54 0.04
C ASN A 269 20.10 -14.74 1.01
N ASP A 270 19.83 -13.48 0.69
CA ASP A 270 19.10 -12.56 1.56
C ASP A 270 17.75 -12.18 0.95
N HIS A 271 16.84 -13.15 1.05
CA HIS A 271 15.44 -13.02 0.67
C HIS A 271 14.63 -14.15 1.32
N PRO A 272 13.30 -14.01 1.42
CA PRO A 272 12.47 -15.06 2.00
C PRO A 272 12.45 -16.37 1.21
N PHE A 273 12.43 -17.47 1.95
CA PHE A 273 12.09 -18.81 1.45
C PHE A 273 10.67 -19.19 1.90
N ILE A 274 9.84 -19.63 0.97
CA ILE A 274 8.39 -19.78 1.17
C ILE A 274 7.96 -21.25 1.01
N PRO A 275 8.03 -22.08 2.06
CA PRO A 275 7.45 -23.43 2.07
C PRO A 275 5.91 -23.39 2.15
N GLN A 276 5.28 -24.45 1.62
CA GLN A 276 3.82 -24.60 1.62
C GLN A 276 3.40 -26.00 2.04
N ASN A 277 2.30 -26.10 2.79
CA ASN A 277 1.79 -27.34 3.35
C ASN A 277 0.27 -27.43 3.19
N VAL A 278 -0.26 -28.66 3.12
CA VAL A 278 -1.71 -28.92 3.16
C VAL A 278 -2.02 -29.94 4.23
N TYR A 279 -3.09 -29.68 4.97
CA TYR A 279 -3.56 -30.51 6.07
C TYR A 279 -5.02 -30.91 5.86
N ARG A 280 -5.38 -32.09 6.39
CA ARG A 280 -6.75 -32.58 6.47
C ARG A 280 -7.13 -32.82 7.92
N ARG A 281 -8.29 -32.32 8.32
CA ARG A 281 -8.96 -32.70 9.56
C ARG A 281 -10.16 -33.60 9.27
N SER A 282 -10.18 -34.78 9.88
CA SER A 282 -11.17 -35.83 9.62
C SER A 282 -11.31 -36.81 10.79
N GLY A 283 -12.26 -37.74 10.69
CA GLY A 283 -12.43 -38.84 11.63
C GLY A 283 -13.29 -38.51 12.85
N GLY A 284 -13.85 -39.55 13.47
CA GLY A 284 -14.86 -39.41 14.52
C GLY A 284 -16.25 -39.09 13.98
N ALA A 285 -17.19 -38.79 14.87
CA ALA A 285 -18.58 -38.48 14.50
C ALA A 285 -18.73 -37.09 13.84
N ASP A 286 -17.75 -36.19 14.03
CA ASP A 286 -17.81 -34.79 13.64
C ASP A 286 -16.57 -34.30 12.83
N ASN A 287 -15.70 -35.22 12.39
CA ASN A 287 -14.49 -34.91 11.62
C ASN A 287 -13.46 -34.02 12.33
N THR A 288 -13.33 -34.17 13.65
CA THR A 288 -12.38 -33.40 14.47
C THR A 288 -11.24 -34.22 15.08
N GLN A 289 -11.29 -35.55 15.01
CA GLN A 289 -10.39 -36.41 15.80
C GLN A 289 -8.95 -36.48 15.28
N ARG A 290 -8.70 -36.23 14.00
CA ARG A 290 -7.38 -36.38 13.39
C ARG A 290 -7.05 -35.18 12.53
N PHE A 291 -5.88 -34.59 12.76
CA PHE A 291 -5.30 -33.52 11.94
C PHE A 291 -4.00 -34.03 11.32
N GLU A 292 -3.95 -34.15 9.99
CA GLU A 292 -2.83 -34.75 9.26
C GLU A 292 -2.24 -33.76 8.27
N GLN A 293 -0.92 -33.63 8.24
CA GLN A 293 -0.24 -33.03 7.09
C GLN A 293 -0.27 -34.05 5.95
N ILE A 294 -1.04 -33.75 4.91
CA ILE A 294 -1.22 -34.63 3.74
C ILE A 294 -0.38 -34.20 2.54
N GLY A 295 0.30 -33.06 2.65
CA GLY A 295 1.26 -32.64 1.63
C GLY A 295 2.20 -31.52 2.08
N GLN A 296 3.36 -31.50 1.44
CA GLN A 296 4.36 -30.44 1.56
C GLN A 296 5.04 -30.22 0.21
N SER A 297 5.46 -28.98 -0.05
CA SER A 297 6.24 -28.60 -1.24
C SER A 297 7.71 -28.39 -0.92
N TRP A 298 8.55 -28.31 -1.96
CA TRP A 298 9.75 -27.46 -1.94
C TRP A 298 9.36 -25.99 -1.70
N GLY A 299 10.30 -25.09 -1.43
CA GLY A 299 9.95 -23.68 -1.16
C GLY A 299 10.29 -22.75 -2.31
N LYS A 300 9.51 -21.69 -2.46
CA LYS A 300 9.84 -20.59 -3.38
C LYS A 300 10.93 -19.71 -2.80
N HIS A 301 11.85 -19.28 -3.65
CA HIS A 301 12.69 -18.11 -3.39
C HIS A 301 11.98 -16.84 -3.86
N ALA A 302 11.84 -15.86 -2.97
CA ALA A 302 11.47 -14.49 -3.35
C ALA A 302 12.50 -13.89 -4.32
N PHE A 303 12.08 -12.90 -5.12
CA PHE A 303 12.98 -12.29 -6.12
C PHE A 303 12.69 -10.83 -6.44
N THR A 304 11.47 -10.35 -6.20
CA THR A 304 11.08 -8.95 -6.34
C THR A 304 9.84 -8.71 -5.51
N ALA A 305 9.79 -7.63 -4.74
CA ALA A 305 8.62 -7.25 -3.97
C ALA A 305 7.79 -6.19 -4.71
N ALA A 306 6.47 -6.31 -4.65
CA ALA A 306 5.58 -5.19 -4.93
C ALA A 306 5.58 -4.17 -3.77
N SER A 307 4.93 -3.03 -4.01
CA SER A 307 4.71 -1.97 -3.00
C SER A 307 3.22 -1.72 -2.80
N SER A 308 2.46 -2.80 -2.58
CA SER A 308 1.01 -2.73 -2.32
C SER A 308 0.74 -2.46 -0.84
N ASN A 309 -0.52 -2.20 -0.47
CA ASN A 309 -0.94 -1.98 0.92
C ASN A 309 -2.11 -2.92 1.30
N THR A 310 -2.05 -4.19 0.90
CA THR A 310 -3.16 -5.15 1.13
C THR A 310 -3.45 -5.33 2.62
N CYS A 311 -2.41 -5.28 3.47
CA CYS A 311 -2.57 -5.40 4.92
C CYS A 311 -3.02 -4.13 5.64
N GLY A 312 -3.01 -2.97 4.98
CA GLY A 312 -3.42 -1.70 5.59
C GLY A 312 -2.41 -1.15 6.61
N PHE A 313 -1.12 -1.46 6.46
CA PHE A 313 -0.05 -0.99 7.36
C PHE A 313 0.61 0.32 6.90
N GLY A 314 -0.02 1.03 5.95
CA GLY A 314 0.40 2.35 5.49
C GLY A 314 1.20 2.31 4.18
N CYS A 315 2.13 1.37 4.05
CA CYS A 315 3.08 1.19 2.94
C CYS A 315 3.89 2.45 2.57
N ASN A 316 5.21 2.38 2.76
CA ASN A 316 6.12 3.47 2.41
C ASN A 316 6.45 3.59 0.90
N GLY A 317 5.89 2.70 0.07
CA GLY A 317 6.06 2.71 -1.39
C GLY A 317 7.34 2.03 -1.90
N ILE A 318 8.20 1.51 -1.02
CA ILE A 318 9.42 0.78 -1.40
C ILE A 318 9.05 -0.62 -1.91
N GLY A 319 9.71 -1.03 -3.00
CA GLY A 319 9.53 -2.31 -3.68
C GLY A 319 10.80 -2.71 -4.45
N GLY A 320 10.71 -3.77 -5.24
CA GLY A 320 11.84 -4.30 -6.01
C GLY A 320 12.72 -5.20 -5.15
N SER A 321 13.93 -4.76 -4.82
CA SER A 321 14.86 -5.53 -4.00
C SER A 321 14.55 -5.53 -2.50
N HIS A 322 13.51 -4.81 -2.07
CA HIS A 322 13.05 -4.78 -0.69
C HIS A 322 11.53 -4.81 -0.64
N LEU A 323 10.97 -5.45 0.38
CA LEU A 323 9.58 -5.25 0.78
C LEU A 323 9.50 -4.08 1.76
N GLY A 324 8.95 -2.96 1.29
CA GLY A 324 8.86 -1.73 2.06
C GLY A 324 8.10 -1.87 3.38
N SER A 325 8.46 -1.06 4.37
CA SER A 325 7.74 -0.94 5.64
C SER A 325 6.26 -0.64 5.40
N GLY A 326 5.40 -1.43 6.02
CA GLY A 326 3.96 -1.37 5.84
C GLY A 326 3.44 -1.86 4.49
N CYS A 327 4.31 -2.27 3.56
CA CYS A 327 3.93 -2.72 2.23
C CYS A 327 3.63 -4.22 2.17
N SER A 328 3.01 -4.63 1.06
CA SER A 328 2.67 -6.02 0.77
C SER A 328 3.06 -6.45 -0.65
N ASP A 329 3.32 -7.75 -0.79
CA ASP A 329 3.77 -8.42 -2.01
C ASP A 329 3.01 -9.73 -2.25
N ALA A 330 2.21 -9.73 -3.34
CA ALA A 330 1.38 -10.85 -3.71
C ALA A 330 2.05 -11.74 -4.78
N TYR A 331 2.25 -13.01 -4.44
CA TYR A 331 2.65 -14.05 -5.37
C TYR A 331 1.51 -15.05 -5.61
N GLY A 332 1.02 -15.08 -6.85
CA GLY A 332 0.05 -16.06 -7.29
C GLY A 332 0.55 -17.50 -7.15
N ALA A 333 -0.36 -18.45 -6.99
CA ALA A 333 -0.02 -19.86 -6.79
C ALA A 333 0.86 -20.46 -7.91
N GLY A 334 0.68 -20.02 -9.16
CA GLY A 334 1.55 -20.45 -10.27
C GLY A 334 3.00 -20.01 -10.11
N LEU A 335 3.24 -18.82 -9.56
CA LEU A 335 4.58 -18.30 -9.30
C LEU A 335 5.23 -19.00 -8.10
N ASN A 336 4.42 -19.30 -7.07
CA ASN A 336 4.84 -20.06 -5.89
C ASN A 336 5.13 -21.53 -6.19
N GLY A 337 4.36 -22.15 -7.08
CA GLY A 337 4.55 -23.52 -7.52
C GLY A 337 5.39 -23.68 -8.79
N SER A 338 6.13 -22.64 -9.19
CA SER A 338 6.96 -22.67 -10.39
C SER A 338 8.14 -23.63 -10.20
N GLN A 339 8.12 -24.74 -10.93
CA GLN A 339 9.05 -25.86 -10.72
C GLN A 339 10.50 -25.50 -11.04
N THR A 340 10.72 -24.46 -11.85
CA THR A 340 12.06 -23.93 -12.17
C THR A 340 12.57 -22.93 -11.14
N GLY A 341 11.69 -22.36 -10.31
CA GLY A 341 12.03 -21.33 -9.32
C GLY A 341 12.09 -21.82 -7.87
N ILE A 342 11.52 -22.99 -7.57
CA ILE A 342 11.48 -23.55 -6.22
C ILE A 342 12.73 -24.36 -5.87
N GLY A 343 13.16 -24.28 -4.61
CA GLY A 343 14.36 -24.91 -4.07
C GLY A 343 14.04 -25.91 -2.95
N SER A 344 14.94 -26.88 -2.75
CA SER A 344 14.74 -27.91 -1.72
C SER A 344 14.80 -27.30 -0.32
N ARG A 345 13.87 -27.71 0.55
CA ARG A 345 13.87 -27.33 1.98
C ARG A 345 15.17 -27.71 2.69
N ALA A 346 15.84 -28.78 2.24
CA ALA A 346 17.06 -29.28 2.85
C ALA A 346 18.25 -28.30 2.79
N TRP A 347 18.18 -27.28 1.93
CA TRP A 347 19.24 -26.28 1.77
C TRP A 347 19.03 -25.02 2.59
N VAL A 348 17.91 -24.91 3.31
CA VAL A 348 17.52 -23.72 4.05
C VAL A 348 17.46 -24.06 5.54
N ASN A 349 18.18 -23.29 6.35
CA ASN A 349 18.03 -23.37 7.80
C ASN A 349 16.64 -22.80 8.18
N PRO A 350 15.76 -23.57 8.85
CA PRO A 350 14.40 -23.14 9.13
C PRO A 350 14.29 -22.04 10.19
N PHE A 351 15.33 -21.84 11.00
CA PHE A 351 15.38 -20.81 12.03
C PHE A 351 16.04 -19.53 11.51
N THR A 352 17.22 -19.65 10.91
CA THR A 352 18.00 -18.50 10.47
C THR A 352 17.68 -18.02 9.06
N GLY A 353 16.97 -18.84 8.28
CA GLY A 353 16.73 -18.61 6.86
C GLY A 353 17.98 -18.76 5.98
N ASN A 354 19.16 -19.05 6.53
CA ASN A 354 20.39 -19.11 5.74
C ASN A 354 20.36 -20.26 4.72
N PHE A 355 20.79 -19.97 3.48
CA PHE A 355 20.99 -20.95 2.41
C PHE A 355 22.12 -20.52 1.47
N VAL A 356 22.55 -21.42 0.59
CA VAL A 356 23.57 -21.13 -0.43
C VAL A 356 22.89 -20.68 -1.72
N GLY A 357 22.79 -19.36 -1.93
CA GLY A 357 22.01 -18.78 -3.03
C GLY A 357 22.45 -19.21 -4.44
N SER A 358 23.73 -19.54 -4.66
CA SER A 358 24.21 -19.99 -5.98
C SER A 358 23.73 -21.37 -6.41
N THR A 359 23.23 -22.19 -5.47
CA THR A 359 22.78 -23.56 -5.73
C THR A 359 21.36 -23.86 -5.21
N ALA A 360 20.71 -22.88 -4.56
CA ALA A 360 19.47 -23.10 -3.81
C ALA A 360 18.29 -23.59 -4.65
N ASN A 361 18.21 -23.20 -5.92
CA ASN A 361 17.19 -23.64 -6.88
C ASN A 361 17.80 -24.45 -8.06
N ASN A 362 18.88 -25.19 -7.84
CA ASN A 362 19.49 -25.97 -8.91
C ASN A 362 18.60 -27.17 -9.31
N HIS A 363 18.12 -27.16 -10.55
CA HIS A 363 17.35 -28.26 -11.18
C HIS A 363 18.13 -29.04 -12.24
N THR A 364 19.46 -28.88 -12.28
CA THR A 364 20.30 -29.57 -13.25
C THR A 364 20.28 -31.07 -13.01
N GLY A 365 19.99 -31.84 -14.05
CA GLY A 365 20.12 -33.29 -14.03
C GLY A 365 18.84 -34.08 -13.74
N HIS A 366 17.67 -33.43 -13.66
CA HIS A 366 16.38 -34.14 -13.61
C HIS A 366 15.31 -33.47 -14.47
N VAL A 367 14.23 -34.21 -14.73
CA VAL A 367 13.10 -33.79 -15.56
C VAL A 367 11.89 -33.55 -14.65
N HIS A 368 11.19 -32.43 -14.86
CA HIS A 368 9.95 -32.14 -14.14
C HIS A 368 8.76 -32.89 -14.78
N ASP A 369 7.89 -33.39 -13.92
CA ASP A 369 6.53 -33.84 -14.24
C ASP A 369 5.49 -32.91 -13.60
N VAL A 370 4.20 -33.18 -13.78
CA VAL A 370 3.08 -32.36 -13.26
C VAL A 370 3.09 -32.18 -11.73
N THR A 371 3.84 -33.02 -10.99
CA THR A 371 3.89 -33.03 -9.53
C THR A 371 5.20 -32.49 -8.95
N SER A 372 6.28 -32.47 -9.75
CA SER A 372 7.64 -32.24 -9.26
C SER A 372 7.72 -31.00 -8.37
N HIS A 373 8.25 -31.20 -7.15
CA HIS A 373 8.55 -30.15 -6.17
C HIS A 373 7.36 -29.36 -5.60
N ARG A 374 6.16 -29.48 -6.18
CA ARG A 374 4.92 -28.87 -5.68
C ARG A 374 4.45 -29.54 -4.39
N ILE A 375 3.34 -29.05 -3.82
CA ILE A 375 2.71 -29.71 -2.68
C ILE A 375 2.19 -31.07 -3.16
N LEU A 376 2.88 -32.14 -2.78
CA LEU A 376 2.50 -33.50 -3.16
C LEU A 376 1.40 -34.01 -2.23
N VAL A 377 0.24 -34.34 -2.79
CA VAL A 377 -0.90 -34.89 -2.04
C VAL A 377 -1.43 -36.14 -2.72
N ASP A 378 -1.67 -37.21 -1.95
CA ASP A 378 -2.29 -38.42 -2.47
C ASP A 378 -3.75 -38.14 -2.90
N VAL A 379 -4.14 -38.62 -4.08
CA VAL A 379 -5.48 -38.41 -4.67
C VAL A 379 -6.58 -38.88 -3.72
N ASN A 380 -6.34 -39.98 -3.00
CA ASN A 380 -7.28 -40.53 -2.03
C ASN A 380 -7.46 -39.65 -0.80
N ASP A 381 -6.51 -38.77 -0.48
CA ASP A 381 -6.66 -37.83 0.64
C ASP A 381 -7.57 -36.65 0.30
N LEU A 382 -7.73 -36.34 -0.99
CA LEU A 382 -8.61 -35.28 -1.49
C LEU A 382 -9.96 -35.80 -2.00
N ASN A 383 -10.08 -37.12 -2.20
CA ASN A 383 -11.31 -37.73 -2.71
C ASN A 383 -12.46 -37.53 -1.71
N THR A 384 -13.44 -36.72 -2.12
CA THR A 384 -14.58 -36.32 -1.27
C THR A 384 -15.54 -37.47 -0.92
N THR A 385 -15.56 -38.55 -1.69
CA THR A 385 -16.32 -39.78 -1.34
C THR A 385 -15.60 -40.62 -0.29
N LEU A 386 -14.27 -40.61 -0.28
CA LEU A 386 -13.48 -41.31 0.73
C LEU A 386 -13.34 -40.51 2.03
N ASN A 387 -13.46 -39.18 1.96
CA ASN A 387 -13.23 -38.26 3.07
C ASN A 387 -14.49 -37.40 3.35
N ILE A 388 -15.62 -38.05 3.55
CA ILE A 388 -16.92 -37.37 3.74
C ILE A 388 -16.86 -36.45 4.97
N GLY A 389 -17.09 -35.16 4.74
CA GLY A 389 -17.11 -34.13 5.78
C GLY A 389 -15.73 -33.69 6.30
N ALA A 390 -14.64 -34.13 5.66
CA ALA A 390 -13.31 -33.65 5.98
C ALA A 390 -13.16 -32.15 5.70
N THR A 391 -12.32 -31.48 6.48
CA THR A 391 -11.95 -30.07 6.32
C THR A 391 -10.48 -29.96 5.96
N TYR A 392 -10.13 -29.03 5.07
CA TYR A 392 -8.77 -28.91 4.55
C TYR A 392 -8.21 -27.53 4.87
N PHE A 393 -6.91 -27.48 5.15
CA PHE A 393 -6.20 -26.27 5.51
C PHE A 393 -4.94 -26.18 4.67
N ALA A 394 -4.70 -25.03 4.06
CA ALA A 394 -3.43 -24.73 3.42
C ALA A 394 -2.65 -23.75 4.29
N GLU A 395 -1.35 -23.94 4.38
CA GLU A 395 -0.42 -23.12 5.15
C GLU A 395 0.76 -22.73 4.27
N ALA A 396 1.28 -21.53 4.48
CA ALA A 396 2.62 -21.19 4.06
C ALA A 396 3.33 -20.47 5.22
N GLN A 397 4.65 -20.32 5.06
CA GLN A 397 5.50 -19.55 5.96
C GLN A 397 6.46 -18.71 5.12
N TYR A 398 6.84 -17.53 5.59
CA TYR A 398 8.01 -16.81 5.09
C TYR A 398 9.18 -17.05 6.05
N VAL A 399 10.23 -17.74 5.62
CA VAL A 399 11.47 -17.85 6.39
C VAL A 399 12.41 -16.74 5.91
N VAL A 400 12.67 -15.74 6.75
CA VAL A 400 13.31 -14.48 6.35
C VAL A 400 14.69 -14.29 7.01
N PRO A 401 15.79 -14.36 6.24
CA PRO A 401 17.15 -14.21 6.79
C PRO A 401 17.40 -12.85 7.47
N HIS A 402 16.84 -11.77 6.91
CA HIS A 402 16.98 -10.43 7.47
C HIS A 402 16.36 -10.33 8.87
N GLU A 403 15.16 -10.89 9.12
CA GLU A 403 14.56 -10.86 10.46
C GLU A 403 15.43 -11.55 11.51
N TYR A 404 15.99 -12.72 11.18
CA TYR A 404 16.95 -13.39 12.06
C TYR A 404 18.17 -12.50 12.33
N THR A 405 18.76 -11.92 11.29
CA THR A 405 19.95 -11.04 11.40
C THR A 405 19.65 -9.80 12.25
N TRP A 406 18.44 -9.24 12.12
CA TRP A 406 17.97 -8.14 12.95
C TRP A 406 17.86 -8.56 14.42
N CYS A 407 17.24 -9.71 14.71
CA CYS A 407 17.11 -10.25 16.07
C CYS A 407 18.46 -10.36 16.78
N GLN A 408 19.53 -10.74 16.08
CA GLN A 408 20.87 -10.87 16.67
C GLN A 408 21.43 -9.55 17.21
N SER A 409 21.11 -8.43 16.57
CA SER A 409 21.56 -7.10 16.99
C SER A 409 20.52 -6.33 17.81
N HIS A 410 19.25 -6.74 17.74
CA HIS A 410 18.10 -6.12 18.40
C HIS A 410 17.20 -7.16 19.08
N PRO A 411 17.69 -7.86 20.13
CA PRO A 411 16.94 -8.97 20.74
C PRO A 411 15.57 -8.57 21.31
N GLY A 412 15.37 -7.28 21.66
CA GLY A 412 14.08 -6.75 22.10
C GLY A 412 13.09 -6.42 20.96
N GLN A 413 13.45 -6.66 19.71
CA GLN A 413 12.66 -6.38 18.51
C GLN A 413 12.58 -7.62 17.61
N CYS A 414 12.56 -8.81 18.22
CA CYS A 414 12.57 -10.05 17.48
C CYS A 414 11.15 -10.54 17.17
N ASN A 415 10.77 -10.47 15.89
CA ASN A 415 9.41 -10.79 15.43
C ASN A 415 9.32 -12.03 14.53
N MET A 416 10.42 -12.73 14.28
CA MET A 416 10.54 -13.86 13.31
C MET A 416 9.79 -15.16 13.66
N TYR A 417 8.83 -15.11 14.58
CA TYR A 417 8.08 -16.28 15.07
C TYR A 417 6.59 -16.26 14.65
N ASN A 418 6.18 -15.26 13.87
CA ASN A 418 4.79 -15.03 13.45
C ASN A 418 4.59 -15.20 11.92
N ASN A 419 5.59 -15.75 11.21
CA ASN A 419 5.61 -15.75 9.74
C ASN A 419 4.73 -16.80 9.07
N ALA A 420 4.06 -17.66 9.84
CA ALA A 420 3.16 -18.69 9.34
C ALA A 420 1.71 -18.20 9.35
N SER A 421 0.92 -18.63 8.38
CA SER A 421 -0.53 -18.42 8.38
C SER A 421 -1.22 -19.56 7.66
N TYR A 422 -2.47 -19.83 8.04
CA TYR A 422 -3.27 -20.86 7.41
C TYR A 422 -4.62 -20.34 6.93
N ARG A 423 -5.23 -21.08 6.01
CA ARG A 423 -6.58 -20.82 5.52
C ARG A 423 -7.32 -22.11 5.27
N GLN A 424 -8.60 -22.15 5.63
CA GLN A 424 -9.47 -23.28 5.40
C GLN A 424 -10.01 -23.28 3.95
N TYR A 425 -10.06 -24.46 3.34
CA TYR A 425 -10.59 -24.69 2.00
C TYR A 425 -11.65 -25.80 1.99
N SER A 426 -12.65 -25.63 1.13
CA SER A 426 -13.53 -26.68 0.66
C SER A 426 -12.91 -27.34 -0.58
N VAL A 427 -12.87 -28.67 -0.59
CA VAL A 427 -12.39 -29.47 -1.72
C VAL A 427 -13.59 -30.04 -2.47
N THR A 428 -13.52 -30.00 -3.79
CA THR A 428 -14.46 -30.69 -4.68
C THR A 428 -13.71 -31.60 -5.65
N GLY A 429 -14.26 -32.79 -5.87
CA GLY A 429 -13.67 -33.83 -6.70
C GLY A 429 -13.63 -35.19 -6.01
N ILE A 430 -13.83 -36.24 -6.79
CA ILE A 430 -13.61 -37.64 -6.39
C ILE A 430 -12.37 -38.23 -7.06
N ASN A 431 -11.78 -37.46 -7.96
CA ASN A 431 -10.52 -37.69 -8.65
C ASN A 431 -10.01 -36.31 -9.10
N GLN A 432 -8.80 -36.29 -9.65
CA GLN A 432 -8.19 -35.07 -10.18
C GLN A 432 -8.74 -34.69 -11.59
N PRO A 433 -8.77 -33.39 -11.95
CA PRO A 433 -8.31 -32.26 -11.14
C PRO A 433 -9.26 -31.93 -9.98
N PHE A 434 -8.68 -31.62 -8.83
CA PHE A 434 -9.42 -31.14 -7.67
C PHE A 434 -9.60 -29.63 -7.74
N SER A 435 -10.73 -29.13 -7.23
CA SER A 435 -10.99 -27.70 -7.10
C SER A 435 -11.11 -27.31 -5.64
N PHE A 436 -10.55 -26.14 -5.31
CA PHE A 436 -10.45 -25.64 -3.94
C PHE A 436 -11.12 -24.28 -3.86
N THR A 437 -11.99 -24.08 -2.87
CA THR A 437 -12.63 -22.79 -2.61
C THR A 437 -12.35 -22.39 -1.17
N SER A 438 -11.95 -21.13 -0.97
CA SER A 438 -11.77 -20.59 0.38
C SER A 438 -13.05 -20.76 1.20
N ALA A 439 -12.95 -21.38 2.37
CA ALA A 439 -14.05 -21.55 3.32
C ALA A 439 -14.06 -20.46 4.42
N GLY A 440 -13.05 -19.58 4.45
CA GLY A 440 -12.93 -18.50 5.43
C GLY A 440 -11.74 -17.58 5.14
N PRO A 441 -11.55 -16.49 5.91
CA PRO A 441 -10.37 -15.64 5.80
C PRO A 441 -9.10 -16.41 6.20
N SER A 442 -7.93 -15.90 5.79
CA SER A 442 -6.67 -16.38 6.35
C SER A 442 -6.59 -16.05 7.84
N VAL A 443 -6.16 -17.01 8.63
CA VAL A 443 -5.78 -16.82 10.02
C VAL A 443 -4.30 -16.45 10.02
N ARG A 444 -4.03 -15.16 10.21
CA ARG A 444 -2.69 -14.59 10.17
C ARG A 444 -1.89 -15.00 11.40
N GLU A 445 -0.56 -15.03 11.24
CA GLU A 445 0.41 -15.21 12.35
C GLU A 445 0.22 -16.50 13.16
N GLN A 446 -0.40 -17.53 12.59
CA GLN A 446 -0.67 -18.80 13.25
C GLN A 446 -0.42 -19.98 12.30
N PRO A 447 0.26 -21.05 12.74
CA PRO A 447 0.38 -22.28 11.96
C PRO A 447 -0.95 -23.06 11.93
N ALA A 448 -1.13 -23.90 10.91
CA ALA A 448 -2.35 -24.67 10.66
C ALA A 448 -2.72 -25.64 11.78
N ILE A 449 -1.75 -26.08 12.59
CA ILE A 449 -2.02 -26.92 13.77
C ILE A 449 -2.98 -26.25 14.76
N MET A 450 -3.00 -24.91 14.80
CA MET A 450 -3.92 -24.12 15.63
C MET A 450 -5.38 -24.23 15.18
N ALA A 451 -5.65 -24.77 13.99
CA ALA A 451 -6.99 -25.10 13.52
C ALA A 451 -7.54 -26.40 14.13
N TRP A 452 -6.74 -27.18 14.86
CA TRP A 452 -7.17 -28.44 15.45
C TRP A 452 -7.99 -28.22 16.73
N THR A 453 -9.27 -27.88 16.53
CA THR A 453 -10.24 -27.73 17.61
C THR A 453 -10.36 -29.02 18.43
N GLY A 454 -10.23 -28.91 19.75
CA GLY A 454 -10.33 -30.03 20.69
C GLY A 454 -8.99 -30.67 21.06
N ALA A 455 -7.89 -30.29 20.40
CA ALA A 455 -6.55 -30.65 20.83
C ALA A 455 -5.95 -29.60 21.78
N THR A 456 -5.09 -30.06 22.69
CA THR A 456 -4.18 -29.18 23.43
C THR A 456 -2.90 -29.05 22.60
N VAL A 457 -2.61 -27.84 22.12
CA VAL A 457 -1.39 -27.52 21.38
C VAL A 457 -0.41 -26.84 22.34
N ASN A 458 0.83 -27.34 22.41
CA ASN A 458 1.85 -26.79 23.29
C ASN A 458 3.00 -26.23 22.45
N GLN A 459 3.28 -24.95 22.59
CA GLN A 459 4.48 -24.38 21.99
C GLN A 459 5.72 -24.84 22.77
N ILE A 460 6.74 -25.28 22.04
CA ILE A 460 8.05 -25.65 22.57
C ILE A 460 9.11 -24.82 21.86
N GLU A 461 10.03 -24.27 22.66
CA GLU A 461 11.22 -23.54 22.21
C GLU A 461 12.44 -24.24 22.82
N PRO A 462 13.15 -25.09 22.05
CA PRO A 462 14.22 -25.92 22.59
C PRO A 462 15.40 -25.13 23.17
N ASP A 463 15.78 -24.02 22.53
CA ASP A 463 16.84 -23.11 22.95
C ASP A 463 16.42 -21.65 22.68
N PRO A 464 15.84 -20.96 23.69
CA PRO A 464 15.24 -19.65 23.48
C PRO A 464 16.17 -18.61 22.87
N GLY A 465 15.72 -18.01 21.77
CA GLY A 465 16.48 -17.03 20.99
C GLY A 465 17.63 -17.59 20.13
N ASN A 466 17.94 -18.89 20.22
CA ASN A 466 18.97 -19.58 19.44
C ASN A 466 18.41 -20.69 18.53
N ASP A 467 17.15 -21.08 18.72
CA ASP A 467 16.44 -22.04 17.89
C ASP A 467 14.97 -21.62 17.65
N GLY A 468 14.33 -22.27 16.68
CA GLY A 468 12.94 -22.03 16.32
C GLY A 468 11.95 -22.54 17.35
N ILE A 469 10.69 -22.18 17.14
CA ILE A 469 9.56 -22.74 17.89
C ILE A 469 8.88 -23.85 17.09
N TRP A 470 8.24 -24.78 17.79
CA TRP A 470 7.33 -25.76 17.22
C TRP A 470 6.15 -26.01 18.16
N PHE A 471 5.14 -26.75 17.69
CA PHE A 471 3.82 -26.87 18.32
C PHE A 471 3.35 -28.33 18.43
#